data_AF-A4X4E3-F1
#
_entry.id   AF-A4X4E3-F1
#
_cell.length_a   1.000
_cell.length_b   1.000
_cell.length_c   1.000
_cell.angle_alpha   90.00
_cell.angle_beta   90.00
_cell.angle_gamma   90.00
#
_symmetry.space_group_name_H-M   'P 1'
#
loop_
_entity.id
_entity.type
_entity.pdbx_description
1 polymer ?
#
loop_
_entity_poly.entity_id
_entity_poly.type
_entity_poly.pdbx_seq_one_letter_code
_entity_poly.pdbx_strand_id
1 'polypeptide(L)'
;MSRLPDSSKSTTARDDASAPADDTVARQEAADGSERSRKGGRDRSNRGAALIATAVALPATVLAGVLAFNQFAPDQPESEPSSSATAPTPQSTTPVEMAAPALAERPATVCRALLSQLPSAIRDLPQRPVTAGPEQNAAYGDPALTVACGGTAPTFADTDKLWLVNRVCWYGSEEEGNTVLSTVDRETTVTVRVPDGYDQPLQWVSPVSETIIATVPSADDAPTGCRPE
;
A
#
# COMPACT_ATOMS: atom_id res chain seq x y z
N MET A 1 -34.26 42.62 25.79
CA MET A 1 -33.81 42.42 27.18
C MET A 1 -32.61 41.48 27.13
N SER A 2 -31.46 41.88 27.66
CA SER A 2 -30.18 41.18 27.44
C SER A 2 -29.67 40.56 28.73
N ARG A 3 -29.05 39.37 28.65
CA ARG A 3 -28.09 38.87 29.64
C ARG A 3 -26.93 38.16 28.94
N LEU A 4 -25.75 38.27 29.54
CA LEU A 4 -24.44 37.75 29.12
C LEU A 4 -23.94 36.75 30.20
N PRO A 5 -22.78 36.06 30.03
CA PRO A 5 -22.52 34.76 30.66
C PRO A 5 -21.58 34.77 31.88
N ASP A 6 -21.40 33.60 32.49
CA ASP A 6 -20.25 33.17 33.33
C ASP A 6 -19.84 31.75 32.85
N SER A 7 -18.58 31.28 32.77
CA SER A 7 -17.24 31.75 33.20
C SER A 7 -16.73 31.28 34.59
N SER A 8 -16.09 30.10 34.61
CA SER A 8 -15.08 29.60 35.59
C SER A 8 -14.62 28.24 35.07
N LYS A 9 -13.37 27.91 34.73
CA LYS A 9 -12.01 28.34 35.13
C LYS A 9 -11.58 27.92 36.54
N SER A 10 -10.63 27.00 36.62
CA SER A 10 -9.83 26.69 37.81
C SER A 10 -8.36 26.46 37.41
N THR A 11 -7.42 26.94 38.23
CA THR A 11 -5.96 26.95 37.98
C THR A 11 -5.26 27.43 39.28
N THR A 12 -4.06 27.02 39.68
CA THR A 12 -2.96 26.29 39.00
C THR A 12 -2.17 25.47 40.04
N ALA A 13 -1.50 24.39 39.64
CA ALA A 13 -0.35 23.84 40.38
C ALA A 13 0.86 23.72 39.43
N ARG A 14 1.97 24.37 39.79
CA ARG A 14 3.32 24.15 39.25
C ARG A 14 4.12 23.46 40.34
N ASP A 15 5.17 22.75 39.96
CA ASP A 15 6.49 22.94 40.59
C ASP A 15 7.58 22.69 39.54
N ASP A 16 8.76 23.24 39.78
CA ASP A 16 9.76 23.54 38.74
C ASP A 16 11.18 23.15 39.18
N ALA A 17 12.08 23.12 38.19
CA ALA A 17 13.54 23.18 38.30
C ALA A 17 14.39 22.02 38.91
N SER A 18 15.56 21.84 38.28
CA SER A 18 16.89 21.53 38.85
C SER A 18 17.55 20.18 38.50
N ALA A 19 18.39 20.22 37.46
CA ALA A 19 19.74 19.66 37.50
C ALA A 19 20.65 20.62 38.34
N PRO A 20 21.90 20.29 38.80
CA PRO A 20 22.85 19.40 38.12
C PRO A 20 23.84 18.57 39.00
N ALA A 21 24.70 17.82 38.29
CA ALA A 21 26.13 17.54 38.53
C ALA A 21 26.64 16.69 39.74
N ASP A 22 27.58 15.81 39.36
CA ASP A 22 28.84 15.43 40.03
C ASP A 22 28.94 14.40 41.18
N ASP A 23 30.20 14.01 41.42
CA ASP A 23 30.80 13.21 42.50
C ASP A 23 30.46 11.71 42.67
N THR A 24 31.11 10.91 41.83
CA THR A 24 32.26 10.06 42.25
C THR A 24 32.37 9.68 43.75
N VAL A 25 32.02 8.43 44.10
CA VAL A 25 32.73 7.66 45.15
C VAL A 25 32.88 6.19 44.70
N ALA A 26 34.09 5.64 44.82
CA ALA A 26 34.38 4.25 44.48
C ALA A 26 34.18 3.29 45.66
N ARG A 27 34.04 1.98 45.37
CA ARG A 27 34.59 0.95 46.26
C ARG A 27 35.40 -0.07 45.47
N GLN A 28 36.57 -0.39 45.99
CA GLN A 28 37.60 -1.17 45.33
C GLN A 28 38.34 -2.00 46.39
N GLU A 29 38.35 -3.32 46.24
CA GLU A 29 39.21 -4.25 46.97
C GLU A 29 39.76 -5.21 45.89
N ALA A 30 41.05 -5.23 45.54
CA ALA A 30 42.26 -5.52 46.33
C ALA A 30 42.49 -7.05 46.49
N ALA A 31 43.71 -7.59 46.47
CA ALA A 31 45.06 -7.00 46.36
C ALA A 31 45.77 -7.53 45.07
N ASP A 32 47.07 -7.36 44.73
CA ASP A 32 48.27 -6.74 45.33
C ASP A 32 49.24 -6.35 44.15
N GLY A 33 50.35 -5.60 44.22
CA GLY A 33 51.08 -5.02 45.37
C GLY A 33 52.42 -4.35 44.98
N SER A 34 53.26 -4.12 46.00
CA SER A 34 54.71 -3.79 45.96
C SER A 34 55.33 -3.06 44.75
N GLU A 35 55.17 -1.73 44.75
CA GLU A 35 56.27 -0.76 45.00
C GLU A 35 57.59 -0.67 44.17
N ARG A 36 58.04 0.60 44.04
CA ARG A 36 59.44 1.10 43.94
C ARG A 36 60.27 0.85 42.68
N SER A 37 60.10 1.79 41.74
CA SER A 37 61.17 2.53 41.03
C SER A 37 62.63 2.12 41.30
N ARG A 38 63.31 1.61 40.26
CA ARG A 38 64.76 1.82 40.07
C ARG A 38 65.09 2.19 38.62
N LYS A 39 66.01 3.13 38.50
CA LYS A 39 66.52 3.76 37.27
C LYS A 39 67.53 2.84 36.58
N GLY A 40 67.22 2.35 35.38
CA GLY A 40 68.11 1.50 34.57
C GLY A 40 67.68 1.44 33.11
N GLY A 41 68.59 1.70 32.18
CA GLY A 41 68.26 1.89 30.76
C GLY A 41 68.26 0.62 29.91
N ARG A 42 67.44 0.65 28.85
CA ARG A 42 67.29 -0.35 27.78
C ARG A 42 66.87 -1.75 28.21
N ASP A 43 65.66 -2.11 27.80
CA ASP A 43 65.55 -3.29 26.94
C ASP A 43 64.65 -2.99 25.73
N ARG A 44 65.03 -3.45 24.54
CA ARG A 44 64.30 -3.25 23.29
C ARG A 44 63.53 -4.50 22.86
N SER A 45 63.80 -5.64 23.51
CA SER A 45 63.22 -6.95 23.18
C SER A 45 61.73 -7.05 23.51
N ASN A 46 61.30 -6.44 24.63
CA ASN A 46 59.99 -6.70 25.24
C ASN A 46 58.77 -6.05 24.51
N ARG A 47 58.97 -5.42 23.35
CA ARG A 47 57.86 -4.94 22.48
C ARG A 47 57.27 -6.05 21.59
N GLY A 48 57.92 -7.21 21.45
CA GLY A 48 57.41 -8.30 20.63
C GLY A 48 56.19 -9.03 21.21
N ALA A 49 56.09 -9.14 22.54
CA ALA A 49 55.09 -9.98 23.21
C ALA A 49 53.63 -9.55 22.99
N ALA A 50 53.38 -8.24 22.83
CA ALA A 50 52.03 -7.69 22.70
C ALA A 50 51.40 -7.86 21.30
N LEU A 51 52.18 -8.24 20.29
CA LEU A 51 51.71 -8.28 18.88
C LEU A 51 51.29 -9.68 18.41
N ILE A 52 51.43 -10.72 19.24
CA ILE A 52 51.14 -12.11 18.85
C ILE A 52 49.67 -12.49 19.08
N ALA A 53 48.98 -11.83 20.04
CA ALA A 53 47.62 -12.18 20.44
C ALA A 53 46.54 -11.98 19.35
N THR A 54 46.73 -11.04 18.43
CA THR A 54 45.80 -10.77 17.31
C THR A 54 46.04 -11.65 16.08
N ALA A 55 47.12 -12.44 16.04
CA ALA A 55 47.57 -13.14 14.83
C ALA A 55 46.61 -14.24 14.32
N VAL A 56 45.71 -14.75 15.16
CA VAL A 56 44.80 -15.86 14.82
C VAL A 56 43.34 -15.41 14.65
N ALA A 57 42.90 -14.38 15.38
CA ALA A 57 41.52 -13.87 15.29
C ALA A 57 41.21 -13.19 13.95
N LEU A 58 42.20 -12.51 13.36
CA LEU A 58 42.08 -11.83 12.08
C LEU A 58 41.89 -12.80 10.88
N PRO A 59 42.77 -13.81 10.65
CA PRO A 59 42.57 -14.73 9.53
C PRO A 59 41.28 -15.55 9.65
N ALA A 60 40.84 -15.91 10.87
CA ALA A 60 39.60 -16.65 11.07
C ALA A 60 38.35 -15.82 10.70
N THR A 61 38.29 -14.55 11.10
CA THR A 61 37.18 -13.65 10.74
C THR A 61 37.19 -13.28 9.26
N VAL A 62 38.36 -13.12 8.64
CA VAL A 62 38.49 -12.96 7.17
C VAL A 62 38.01 -14.22 6.43
N LEU A 63 38.37 -15.43 6.88
CA LEU A 63 37.91 -16.66 6.23
C LEU A 63 36.38 -16.81 6.29
N ALA A 64 35.78 -16.55 7.45
CA ALA A 64 34.33 -16.57 7.62
C ALA A 64 33.64 -15.51 6.75
N GLY A 65 34.21 -14.30 6.67
CA GLY A 65 33.73 -13.23 5.81
C GLY A 65 33.78 -13.59 4.32
N VAL A 66 34.87 -14.20 3.85
CA VAL A 66 35.01 -14.64 2.45
C VAL A 66 34.08 -15.81 2.12
N LEU A 67 33.90 -16.77 3.03
CA LEU A 67 32.95 -17.87 2.84
C LEU A 67 31.49 -17.40 2.82
N ALA A 68 31.12 -16.47 3.69
CA ALA A 68 29.81 -15.82 3.64
C ALA A 68 29.65 -14.99 2.36
N PHE A 69 30.67 -14.23 1.95
CA PHE A 69 30.63 -13.46 0.72
C PHE A 69 30.46 -14.35 -0.51
N ASN A 70 31.14 -15.50 -0.61
CA ASN A 70 30.92 -16.44 -1.70
C ASN A 70 29.53 -17.12 -1.70
N GLN A 71 28.86 -17.22 -0.54
CA GLN A 71 27.48 -17.70 -0.43
C GLN A 71 26.41 -16.64 -0.77
N PHE A 72 26.78 -15.35 -0.76
CA PHE A 72 25.90 -14.22 -1.08
C PHE A 72 26.38 -13.40 -2.30
N ALA A 73 27.45 -13.83 -2.96
CA ALA A 73 27.93 -13.24 -4.19
C ALA A 73 26.90 -13.54 -5.28
N PRO A 74 26.30 -12.51 -5.92
CA PRO A 74 25.44 -12.76 -7.06
C PRO A 74 26.29 -13.34 -8.19
N ASP A 75 25.82 -14.43 -8.80
CA ASP A 75 26.43 -14.97 -10.02
C ASP A 75 26.44 -13.87 -11.10
N GLN A 76 27.62 -13.32 -11.36
CA GLN A 76 27.89 -12.49 -12.53
C GLN A 76 29.03 -13.10 -13.36
N PRO A 77 28.72 -14.10 -14.21
CA PRO A 77 29.08 -13.89 -15.60
C PRO A 77 28.42 -12.61 -16.09
N GLU A 78 29.12 -11.81 -16.89
CA GLU A 78 28.46 -10.77 -17.68
C GLU A 78 27.46 -11.45 -18.62
N SER A 79 26.18 -11.35 -18.28
CA SER A 79 25.11 -11.59 -19.23
C SER A 79 25.22 -10.51 -20.30
N GLU A 80 25.89 -10.83 -21.41
CA GLU A 80 25.63 -10.19 -22.70
C GLU A 80 24.11 -9.99 -22.81
N PRO A 81 23.61 -8.79 -23.16
CA PRO A 81 22.21 -8.44 -22.98
C PRO A 81 21.32 -9.37 -23.81
N SER A 82 20.85 -10.44 -23.16
CA SER A 82 20.17 -11.53 -23.84
C SER A 82 18.90 -10.98 -24.44
N SER A 83 18.78 -11.09 -25.77
CA SER A 83 17.63 -10.60 -26.54
C SER A 83 16.35 -11.42 -26.32
N SER A 84 16.25 -12.06 -25.15
CA SER A 84 15.05 -12.61 -24.52
C SER A 84 14.36 -11.59 -23.59
N ALA A 85 14.60 -10.28 -23.78
CA ALA A 85 13.64 -9.28 -23.34
C ALA A 85 12.29 -9.60 -24.01
N THR A 86 11.33 -10.11 -23.23
CA THR A 86 9.99 -10.47 -23.71
C THR A 86 9.39 -9.25 -24.41
N ALA A 87 9.32 -9.29 -25.74
CA ALA A 87 8.71 -8.22 -26.51
C ALA A 87 7.27 -8.06 -26.03
N PRO A 88 6.81 -6.84 -25.70
CA PRO A 88 5.49 -6.64 -25.13
C PRO A 88 4.44 -7.17 -26.11
N THR A 89 3.68 -8.17 -25.67
CA THR A 89 2.63 -8.80 -26.47
C THR A 89 1.67 -7.73 -26.98
N PRO A 90 1.34 -7.68 -28.29
CA PRO A 90 0.48 -6.63 -28.82
C PRO A 90 -0.92 -6.73 -28.22
N GLN A 91 -1.25 -5.80 -27.31
CA GLN A 91 -2.56 -5.69 -26.68
C GLN A 91 -3.53 -4.92 -27.59
N SER A 92 -4.81 -5.33 -27.58
CA SER A 92 -5.84 -4.76 -28.45
C SER A 92 -6.20 -3.34 -28.04
N THR A 93 -5.80 -2.35 -28.85
CA THR A 93 -6.16 -0.94 -28.68
C THR A 93 -7.51 -0.57 -29.33
N THR A 94 -8.18 -1.54 -29.94
CA THR A 94 -9.49 -1.38 -30.59
C THR A 94 -10.51 -0.84 -29.60
N PRO A 95 -11.27 0.23 -29.93
CA PRO A 95 -12.34 0.75 -29.08
C PRO A 95 -13.37 -0.32 -28.71
N VAL A 96 -13.79 -0.32 -27.45
CA VAL A 96 -14.80 -1.23 -26.91
C VAL A 96 -16.18 -0.60 -27.08
N GLU A 97 -17.12 -1.36 -27.66
CA GLU A 97 -18.49 -0.88 -27.87
C GLU A 97 -19.23 -0.78 -26.53
N MET A 98 -19.71 0.42 -26.20
CA MET A 98 -20.46 0.67 -24.96
C MET A 98 -21.59 1.67 -25.21
N ALA A 99 -22.76 1.41 -24.62
CA ALA A 99 -23.85 2.38 -24.62
C ALA A 99 -23.55 3.56 -23.70
N ALA A 100 -23.94 4.76 -24.11
CA ALA A 100 -23.86 5.98 -23.29
C ALA A 100 -25.25 6.62 -23.11
N PRO A 101 -26.09 6.11 -22.18
CA PRO A 101 -27.37 6.72 -21.85
C PRO A 101 -27.17 8.15 -21.33
N ALA A 102 -28.07 9.06 -21.69
CA ALA A 102 -28.05 10.43 -21.17
C ALA A 102 -28.34 10.44 -19.66
N LEU A 103 -27.36 10.89 -18.88
CA LEU A 103 -27.45 11.01 -17.43
C LEU A 103 -28.02 12.37 -17.01
N ALA A 104 -28.65 12.44 -15.83
CA ALA A 104 -28.98 13.70 -15.20
C ALA A 104 -27.70 14.42 -14.69
N GLU A 105 -27.75 15.76 -14.58
CA GLU A 105 -26.61 16.63 -14.24
C GLU A 105 -25.78 16.16 -13.03
N ARG A 106 -26.44 15.66 -11.98
CA ARG A 106 -25.78 15.22 -10.75
C ARG A 106 -25.00 13.90 -10.97
N PRO A 107 -25.62 12.78 -11.39
CA PRO A 107 -24.89 11.59 -11.84
C PRO A 107 -23.81 11.87 -12.89
N ALA A 108 -24.08 12.70 -13.90
CA ALA A 108 -23.10 13.06 -14.92
C ALA A 108 -21.85 13.74 -14.32
N THR A 109 -22.03 14.58 -13.30
CA THR A 109 -20.92 15.23 -12.59
C THR A 109 -20.14 14.25 -11.70
N VAL A 110 -20.83 13.34 -11.02
CA VAL A 110 -20.20 12.26 -10.21
C VAL A 110 -19.41 11.31 -11.11
N CYS A 111 -19.95 10.91 -12.26
CA CYS A 111 -19.27 10.01 -13.18
C CYS A 111 -18.00 10.62 -13.79
N ARG A 112 -17.99 11.91 -14.15
CA ARG A 112 -16.75 12.58 -14.57
C ARG A 112 -15.69 12.61 -13.47
N ALA A 113 -16.11 12.80 -12.21
CA ALA A 113 -15.19 12.78 -11.07
C ALA A 113 -14.58 11.37 -10.83
N LEU A 114 -15.38 10.31 -11.01
CA LEU A 114 -14.93 8.90 -10.96
C LEU A 114 -13.99 8.58 -12.12
N LEU A 115 -14.41 8.83 -13.36
CA LEU A 115 -13.68 8.47 -14.58
C LEU A 115 -12.32 9.20 -14.67
N SER A 116 -12.24 10.44 -14.19
CA SER A 116 -10.96 11.19 -14.11
C SER A 116 -9.99 10.69 -13.04
N GLN A 117 -10.40 9.76 -12.17
CA GLN A 117 -9.56 9.16 -11.12
C GLN A 117 -9.50 7.62 -11.18
N LEU A 118 -10.12 6.98 -12.18
CA LEU A 118 -9.94 5.55 -12.41
C LEU A 118 -8.47 5.25 -12.74
N PRO A 119 -7.92 4.09 -12.31
CA PRO A 119 -6.56 3.73 -12.63
C PRO A 119 -6.41 3.46 -14.14
N SER A 120 -5.21 3.72 -14.67
CA SER A 120 -4.87 3.46 -16.08
C SER A 120 -4.75 1.97 -16.42
N ALA A 121 -4.79 1.10 -15.42
CA ALA A 121 -4.92 -0.35 -15.55
C ALA A 121 -5.67 -0.93 -14.34
N ILE A 122 -6.47 -1.98 -14.57
CA ILE A 122 -7.04 -2.80 -13.50
C ILE A 122 -6.21 -4.09 -13.44
N ARG A 123 -5.42 -4.23 -12.37
CA ARG A 123 -4.39 -5.28 -12.26
C ARG A 123 -3.43 -5.20 -13.46
N ASP A 124 -3.36 -6.24 -14.28
CA ASP A 124 -2.56 -6.36 -15.49
C ASP A 124 -3.28 -5.89 -16.78
N LEU A 125 -4.56 -5.52 -16.69
CA LEU A 125 -5.38 -5.10 -17.83
C LEU A 125 -5.28 -3.58 -18.06
N PRO A 126 -4.63 -3.10 -19.14
CA PRO A 126 -4.55 -1.67 -19.43
C PRO A 126 -5.90 -1.12 -19.90
N GLN A 127 -6.12 0.17 -19.67
CA GLN A 127 -7.31 0.88 -20.16
C GLN A 127 -7.34 0.95 -21.69
N ARG A 128 -8.54 0.79 -22.26
CA ARG A 128 -8.85 0.88 -23.69
C ARG A 128 -9.84 2.02 -23.96
N PRO A 129 -9.82 2.62 -25.16
CA PRO A 129 -10.86 3.55 -25.57
C PRO A 129 -12.24 2.87 -25.64
N VAL A 130 -13.29 3.64 -25.43
CA VAL A 130 -14.71 3.23 -25.60
C VAL A 130 -15.33 3.99 -26.77
N THR A 131 -16.32 3.42 -27.44
CA THR A 131 -16.95 4.05 -28.62
C THR A 131 -17.88 5.20 -28.27
N ALA A 132 -18.53 5.17 -27.09
CA ALA A 132 -19.39 6.25 -26.62
C ALA A 132 -19.27 6.50 -25.10
N GLY A 133 -19.44 7.76 -24.72
CA GLY A 133 -19.51 8.21 -23.33
C GLY A 133 -18.25 8.03 -22.49
N PRO A 134 -17.03 8.42 -22.93
CA PRO A 134 -15.81 8.32 -22.11
C PRO A 134 -15.88 9.10 -20.78
N GLU A 135 -16.80 10.06 -20.66
CA GLU A 135 -17.12 10.80 -19.43
C GLU A 135 -17.86 9.95 -18.37
N GLN A 136 -18.33 8.75 -18.73
CA GLN A 136 -19.06 7.83 -17.84
C GLN A 136 -18.70 6.33 -18.04
N ASN A 137 -17.96 5.98 -19.09
CA ASN A 137 -17.62 4.60 -19.48
C ASN A 137 -16.10 4.43 -19.62
N ALA A 138 -15.57 3.32 -19.13
CA ALA A 138 -14.20 2.87 -19.36
C ALA A 138 -14.16 1.36 -19.65
N ALA A 139 -13.12 0.92 -20.38
CA ALA A 139 -12.88 -0.49 -20.65
C ALA A 139 -11.41 -0.86 -20.42
N TYR A 140 -11.14 -2.13 -20.14
CA TYR A 140 -9.82 -2.63 -19.75
C TYR A 140 -9.57 -4.03 -20.33
N GLY A 141 -8.35 -4.28 -20.81
CA GLY A 141 -7.90 -5.62 -21.22
C GLY A 141 -8.58 -6.18 -22.48
N ASP A 142 -8.28 -7.43 -22.82
CA ASP A 142 -8.95 -8.19 -23.88
C ASP A 142 -9.05 -9.66 -23.41
N PRO A 143 -10.25 -10.26 -23.23
CA PRO A 143 -11.58 -9.67 -23.43
C PRO A 143 -11.84 -8.45 -22.54
N ALA A 144 -12.71 -7.54 -22.99
CA ALA A 144 -12.88 -6.25 -22.31
C ALA A 144 -13.69 -6.36 -21.01
N LEU A 145 -13.03 -6.15 -19.87
CA LEU A 145 -13.71 -5.75 -18.64
C LEU A 145 -14.20 -4.32 -18.82
N THR A 146 -15.47 -4.04 -18.52
CA THR A 146 -16.05 -2.70 -18.68
C THR A 146 -16.54 -2.12 -17.37
N VAL A 147 -16.41 -0.80 -17.21
CA VAL A 147 -16.90 0.00 -16.08
C VAL A 147 -17.83 1.06 -16.65
N ALA A 148 -19.10 1.02 -16.27
CA ALA A 148 -20.11 2.02 -16.62
C ALA A 148 -20.59 2.72 -15.35
N CYS A 149 -20.60 4.05 -15.36
CA CYS A 149 -21.11 4.88 -14.27
C CYS A 149 -22.43 5.54 -14.68
N GLY A 150 -23.40 5.51 -13.76
CA GLY A 150 -24.76 5.95 -14.04
C GLY A 150 -25.55 4.93 -14.86
N GLY A 151 -26.85 4.88 -14.58
CA GLY A 151 -27.75 3.87 -15.12
C GLY A 151 -28.87 3.59 -14.13
N THR A 152 -29.62 2.52 -14.38
CA THR A 152 -30.64 2.03 -13.45
C THR A 152 -29.96 1.26 -12.31
N ALA A 153 -30.35 1.52 -11.06
CA ALA A 153 -29.92 0.71 -9.93
C ALA A 153 -30.40 -0.76 -10.09
N PRO A 154 -29.61 -1.75 -9.66
CA PRO A 154 -29.99 -3.17 -9.78
C PRO A 154 -31.19 -3.51 -8.89
N THR A 155 -32.06 -4.38 -9.38
CA THR A 155 -33.16 -4.97 -8.59
C THR A 155 -32.77 -6.37 -8.13
N PHE A 156 -32.81 -6.61 -6.83
CA PHE A 156 -32.44 -7.86 -6.18
C PHE A 156 -33.43 -8.21 -5.06
N ALA A 157 -33.43 -9.46 -4.58
CA ALA A 157 -34.30 -9.91 -3.49
C ALA A 157 -33.65 -9.71 -2.11
N ASP A 158 -34.45 -9.61 -1.05
CA ASP A 158 -33.98 -9.51 0.35
C ASP A 158 -33.11 -10.70 0.81
N THR A 159 -33.15 -11.82 0.07
CA THR A 159 -32.37 -13.04 0.31
C THR A 159 -31.08 -13.11 -0.51
N ASP A 160 -30.87 -12.18 -1.44
CA ASP A 160 -29.70 -12.19 -2.33
C ASP A 160 -28.45 -11.76 -1.57
N LYS A 161 -27.29 -12.18 -2.09
CA LYS A 161 -26.01 -11.88 -1.47
C LYS A 161 -25.49 -10.54 -1.96
N LEU A 162 -25.04 -9.73 -1.00
CA LEU A 162 -24.32 -8.49 -1.22
C LEU A 162 -22.90 -8.66 -0.68
N TRP A 163 -21.92 -8.15 -1.41
CA TRP A 163 -20.50 -8.32 -1.12
C TRP A 163 -19.85 -6.96 -0.85
N LEU A 164 -19.39 -6.75 0.39
CA LEU A 164 -18.63 -5.56 0.75
C LEU A 164 -17.16 -5.76 0.32
N VAL A 165 -16.76 -5.11 -0.77
CA VAL A 165 -15.38 -5.12 -1.28
C VAL A 165 -14.82 -3.70 -1.11
N ASN A 166 -13.75 -3.58 -0.33
CA ASN A 166 -13.11 -2.30 0.01
C ASN A 166 -14.13 -1.19 0.37
N ARG A 167 -15.00 -1.46 1.36
CA ARG A 167 -16.07 -0.56 1.85
C ARG A 167 -17.12 -0.12 0.81
N VAL A 168 -17.13 -0.69 -0.40
CA VAL A 168 -18.20 -0.53 -1.40
C VAL A 168 -19.03 -1.82 -1.44
N CYS A 169 -20.37 -1.68 -1.42
CA CYS A 169 -21.27 -2.82 -1.43
C CYS A 169 -21.73 -3.17 -2.83
N TRP A 170 -21.46 -4.39 -3.27
CA TRP A 170 -21.74 -4.90 -4.62
C TRP A 170 -22.86 -5.94 -4.58
N TYR A 171 -23.85 -5.79 -5.46
CA TYR A 171 -24.69 -6.90 -5.93
C TYR A 171 -24.04 -7.54 -7.16
N GLY A 172 -24.27 -8.83 -7.37
CA GLY A 172 -23.71 -9.61 -8.47
C GLY A 172 -24.75 -10.48 -9.14
N SER A 173 -24.82 -10.40 -10.47
CA SER A 173 -25.73 -11.17 -11.32
C SER A 173 -25.01 -11.69 -12.56
N GLU A 174 -25.23 -12.94 -12.93
CA GLU A 174 -24.65 -13.52 -14.15
C GLU A 174 -25.47 -13.09 -15.38
N GLU A 175 -24.79 -12.54 -16.39
CA GLU A 175 -25.29 -12.33 -17.75
C GLU A 175 -24.59 -13.32 -18.72
N GLU A 176 -24.99 -13.37 -19.99
CA GLU A 176 -24.34 -14.27 -20.95
C GLU A 176 -22.86 -13.87 -21.17
N GLY A 177 -21.94 -14.75 -20.81
CA GLY A 177 -20.49 -14.55 -20.96
C GLY A 177 -19.85 -13.58 -19.96
N ASN A 178 -20.60 -13.07 -18.97
CA ASN A 178 -20.11 -12.06 -18.02
C ASN A 178 -20.77 -12.17 -16.63
N THR A 179 -19.98 -12.11 -15.55
CA THR A 179 -20.51 -11.68 -14.24
C THR A 179 -20.65 -10.16 -14.21
N VAL A 180 -21.81 -9.66 -13.79
CA VAL A 180 -22.09 -8.22 -13.68
C VAL A 180 -22.20 -7.82 -12.22
N LEU A 181 -21.30 -6.93 -11.80
CA LEU A 181 -21.20 -6.41 -10.43
C LEU A 181 -21.68 -4.96 -10.41
N SER A 182 -22.70 -4.64 -9.61
CA SER A 182 -23.26 -3.28 -9.51
C SER A 182 -23.29 -2.77 -8.06
N THR A 183 -22.87 -1.53 -7.84
CA THR A 183 -22.88 -0.93 -6.49
C THR A 183 -24.31 -0.65 -6.00
N VAL A 184 -24.62 -1.03 -4.76
CA VAL A 184 -25.96 -0.84 -4.15
C VAL A 184 -25.99 0.19 -3.01
N ASP A 185 -24.86 0.82 -2.71
CA ASP A 185 -24.67 1.72 -1.57
C ASP A 185 -24.24 3.13 -1.98
N ARG A 186 -24.39 3.49 -3.27
CA ARG A 186 -23.90 4.72 -3.91
C ARG A 186 -25.03 5.60 -4.45
N GLU A 187 -24.88 6.92 -4.34
CA GLU A 187 -25.78 7.94 -4.93
C GLU A 187 -25.90 7.80 -6.46
N THR A 188 -24.89 7.22 -7.10
CA THR A 188 -24.89 6.90 -8.53
C THR A 188 -24.31 5.51 -8.70
N THR A 189 -25.11 4.59 -9.26
CA THR A 189 -24.70 3.20 -9.51
C THR A 189 -23.49 3.16 -10.43
N VAL A 190 -22.49 2.38 -10.05
CA VAL A 190 -21.39 1.94 -10.93
C VAL A 190 -21.56 0.46 -11.18
N THR A 191 -21.51 0.06 -12.45
CA THR A 191 -21.63 -1.32 -12.91
C THR A 191 -20.34 -1.74 -13.59
N VAL A 192 -19.78 -2.86 -13.18
CA VAL A 192 -18.60 -3.49 -13.78
C VAL A 192 -19.02 -4.82 -14.39
N ARG A 193 -18.79 -5.03 -15.69
CA ARG A 193 -18.94 -6.34 -16.34
C ARG A 193 -17.57 -7.02 -16.42
N VAL A 194 -17.48 -8.22 -15.89
CA VAL A 194 -16.28 -9.06 -15.87
C VAL A 194 -16.55 -10.28 -16.75
N PRO A 195 -15.91 -10.41 -17.92
CA PRO A 195 -16.06 -11.58 -18.78
C PRO A 195 -15.69 -12.90 -18.09
N ASP A 196 -16.37 -14.01 -18.43
CA ASP A 196 -16.20 -15.33 -17.82
C ASP A 196 -14.75 -15.88 -17.84
N GLY A 197 -13.90 -15.36 -18.73
CA GLY A 197 -12.48 -15.68 -18.79
C GLY A 197 -11.63 -15.09 -17.65
N TYR A 198 -12.22 -14.28 -16.76
CA TYR A 198 -11.56 -13.64 -15.63
C TYR A 198 -12.09 -14.16 -14.30
N ASP A 199 -11.42 -15.21 -13.79
CA ASP A 199 -11.70 -15.85 -12.50
C ASP A 199 -11.88 -14.85 -11.34
N GLN A 200 -12.77 -15.21 -10.41
CA GLN A 200 -13.03 -14.49 -9.15
C GLN A 200 -13.43 -13.01 -9.38
N PRO A 201 -14.60 -12.74 -9.99
CA PRO A 201 -15.02 -11.41 -10.45
C PRO A 201 -14.92 -10.31 -9.38
N LEU A 202 -15.21 -10.64 -8.11
CA LEU A 202 -15.12 -9.70 -6.98
C LEU A 202 -13.69 -9.16 -6.70
N GLN A 203 -12.62 -9.83 -7.17
CA GLN A 203 -11.26 -9.28 -7.07
C GLN A 203 -10.98 -8.16 -8.08
N TRP A 204 -11.75 -8.10 -9.17
CA TRP A 204 -11.53 -7.13 -10.25
C TRP A 204 -12.13 -5.76 -9.94
N VAL A 205 -13.12 -5.70 -9.04
CA VAL A 205 -13.69 -4.44 -8.54
C VAL A 205 -12.90 -3.82 -7.39
N SER A 206 -11.94 -4.51 -6.77
CA SER A 206 -11.18 -3.96 -5.63
C SER A 206 -10.41 -2.67 -5.98
N PRO A 207 -9.68 -2.55 -7.13
CA PRO A 207 -9.03 -1.31 -7.52
C PRO A 207 -10.02 -0.18 -7.85
N VAL A 208 -11.20 -0.52 -8.37
CA VAL A 208 -12.26 0.43 -8.73
C VAL A 208 -12.98 0.95 -7.48
N SER A 209 -13.14 0.10 -6.46
CA SER A 209 -13.83 0.41 -5.20
C SER A 209 -13.16 1.56 -4.45
N GLU A 210 -11.82 1.63 -4.42
CA GLU A 210 -11.09 2.76 -3.82
C GLU A 210 -11.42 4.09 -4.50
N THR A 211 -11.42 4.12 -5.85
CA THR A 211 -11.84 5.33 -6.59
C THR A 211 -13.31 5.67 -6.34
N ILE A 212 -14.18 4.66 -6.25
CA ILE A 212 -15.61 4.84 -5.93
C ILE A 212 -15.80 5.50 -4.56
N ILE A 213 -15.09 5.05 -3.51
CA ILE A 213 -15.12 5.71 -2.18
C ILE A 213 -14.72 7.19 -2.29
N ALA A 214 -13.68 7.49 -3.07
CA ALA A 214 -13.11 8.84 -3.18
C ALA A 214 -13.98 9.81 -4.02
N THR A 215 -14.90 9.31 -4.85
CA THR A 215 -15.58 10.11 -5.89
C THR A 215 -17.10 9.98 -5.93
N VAL A 216 -17.66 8.85 -5.45
CA VAL A 216 -19.08 8.53 -5.53
C VAL A 216 -19.69 8.50 -4.11
N PRO A 217 -20.49 9.51 -3.74
CA PRO A 217 -21.12 9.59 -2.42
C PRO A 217 -21.95 8.34 -2.10
N SER A 218 -22.05 8.02 -0.81
CA SER A 218 -22.91 6.94 -0.34
C SER A 218 -24.40 7.30 -0.51
N ALA A 219 -25.24 6.30 -0.76
CA ALA A 219 -26.70 6.45 -0.70
C ALA A 219 -27.18 6.41 0.77
N ASP A 220 -28.19 7.22 1.11
CA ASP A 220 -28.79 7.25 2.44
C ASP A 220 -29.53 5.93 2.76
N ASP A 221 -30.18 5.34 1.74
CA ASP A 221 -30.97 4.12 1.76
C ASP A 221 -30.17 2.83 1.51
N ALA A 222 -28.84 2.91 1.58
CA ALA A 222 -27.94 1.75 1.43
C ALA A 222 -28.36 0.54 2.30
N PRO A 223 -28.37 -0.70 1.75
CA PRO A 223 -28.88 -1.89 2.44
C PRO A 223 -28.23 -2.22 3.79
N THR A 224 -28.98 -2.92 4.64
CA THR A 224 -28.47 -3.42 5.93
C THR A 224 -27.27 -4.34 5.71
N GLY A 225 -26.13 -4.03 6.33
CA GLY A 225 -24.86 -4.74 6.12
C GLY A 225 -23.93 -4.11 5.06
N CYS A 226 -24.44 -3.18 4.24
CA CYS A 226 -23.62 -2.40 3.30
C CYS A 226 -23.02 -1.13 3.90
N ARG A 227 -23.52 -0.66 5.05
CA ARG A 227 -23.02 0.56 5.69
C ARG A 227 -21.67 0.29 6.38
N PRO A 228 -20.63 1.08 6.10
CA PRO A 228 -19.41 1.02 6.87
C PRO A 228 -19.63 1.60 8.28
N GLU A 229 -19.04 0.93 9.27
CA GLU A 229 -18.73 1.51 10.58
C GLU A 229 -17.53 2.49 10.50
#